data_AF-A0A4S4HBG7-F1
#
_entry.id   AF-A0A4S4HBG7-F1
#
_cell.length_a   1.000
_cell.length_b   1.000
_cell.length_c   1.000
_cell.angle_alpha   90.00
_cell.angle_beta   90.00
_cell.angle_gamma   90.00
#
_symmetry.space_group_name_H-M   'P 1'
#
loop_
_entity.id
_entity.type
_entity.pdbx_description
1 polymer ?
#
loop_
_entity_poly.entity_id
_entity_poly.type
_entity_poly.pdbx_seq_one_letter_code
_entity_poly.pdbx_strand_id
1 'polypeptide(L)'
;MTPKEKIYAKIIDVKNEERVILGLTPTDKQRDLANGFARNHTIKELEEGLAHAQQSLAATKKKAAIEAYFKSPAGIELKRRLEKKIDDAKGMLLKAQTDTAIDLRDFTMRHLGHRWIIRNFNQSSLTLDFNGNDGKPIFGMDIHVYYGTDLCDPDEFSMNYSSGCFDMKTISERHDYLSGLCTLTKQDVVTEFKKMLKAYSRFCNEYHTEIDNLRNQLQNPPING
;
A
#
# COMPACT_ATOMS: atom_id res chain seq x y z
N MET A 1 -17.95 -43.17 -24.61
CA MET A 1 -17.73 -41.79 -24.14
C MET A 1 -17.83 -40.81 -25.29
N THR A 2 -18.77 -39.87 -25.19
CA THR A 2 -18.96 -38.75 -26.14
C THR A 2 -17.80 -37.74 -26.04
N PRO A 3 -17.63 -36.84 -27.03
CA PRO A 3 -16.63 -35.77 -26.95
C PRO A 3 -16.75 -34.92 -25.68
N LYS A 4 -17.98 -34.58 -25.28
CA LYS A 4 -18.25 -33.82 -24.04
C LYS A 4 -17.84 -34.60 -22.79
N GLU A 5 -18.18 -35.88 -22.72
CA GLU A 5 -17.76 -36.77 -21.61
C GLU A 5 -16.24 -36.91 -21.51
N LYS A 6 -15.52 -36.89 -22.65
CA LYS A 6 -14.05 -36.89 -22.67
C LYS A 6 -13.45 -35.62 -22.06
N ILE A 7 -13.99 -34.44 -22.37
CA ILE A 7 -13.49 -33.17 -21.81
C ILE A 7 -13.83 -33.08 -20.32
N TYR A 8 -15.04 -33.46 -19.93
CA TYR A 8 -15.44 -33.49 -18.53
C TYR A 8 -14.62 -34.48 -17.70
N ALA A 9 -14.28 -35.66 -18.25
CA ALA A 9 -13.36 -36.60 -17.61
C ALA A 9 -11.98 -35.98 -17.32
N LYS A 10 -11.43 -35.17 -18.24
CA LYS A 10 -10.18 -34.44 -18.01
C LYS A 10 -10.31 -33.37 -16.92
N ILE A 11 -11.44 -32.66 -16.87
CA ILE A 11 -11.71 -31.70 -15.78
C ILE A 11 -11.67 -32.41 -14.42
N ILE A 12 -12.31 -33.58 -14.31
CA ILE A 12 -12.31 -34.38 -13.08
C ILE A 12 -10.88 -34.82 -12.72
N ASP A 13 -10.10 -35.30 -13.71
CA ASP A 13 -8.71 -35.71 -13.48
C ASP A 13 -7.85 -34.56 -12.91
N VAL A 14 -7.93 -33.38 -13.53
CA VAL A 14 -7.22 -32.17 -13.08
C VAL A 14 -7.65 -31.75 -11.67
N LYS A 15 -8.96 -31.77 -11.39
CA LYS A 15 -9.49 -31.45 -10.05
C LYS A 15 -9.07 -32.48 -9.00
N ASN A 16 -9.01 -33.75 -9.36
CA ASN A 16 -8.55 -34.81 -8.45
C ASN A 16 -7.07 -34.69 -8.14
N GLU A 17 -6.25 -34.36 -9.13
CA GLU A 17 -4.83 -34.04 -8.91
C GLU A 17 -4.65 -32.87 -7.95
N GLU A 18 -5.44 -31.79 -8.12
CA GLU A 18 -5.44 -30.65 -7.22
C GLU A 18 -5.84 -31.04 -5.78
N ARG A 19 -6.88 -31.87 -5.63
CA ARG A 19 -7.34 -32.39 -4.33
C ARG A 19 -6.23 -33.16 -3.62
N VAL A 20 -5.48 -34.00 -4.33
CA VAL A 20 -4.36 -34.75 -3.74
C VAL A 20 -3.30 -33.81 -3.19
N ILE A 21 -2.93 -32.75 -3.93
CA ILE A 21 -1.94 -31.76 -3.45
C ILE A 21 -2.44 -31.05 -2.19
N LEU A 22 -3.74 -30.80 -2.08
CA LEU A 22 -4.38 -30.19 -0.92
C LEU A 22 -4.64 -31.18 0.24
N GLY A 23 -4.27 -32.45 0.12
CA GLY A 23 -4.55 -33.48 1.12
C GLY A 23 -6.02 -33.90 1.21
N LEU A 24 -6.81 -33.64 0.17
CA LEU A 24 -8.22 -34.00 0.07
C LEU A 24 -8.42 -35.31 -0.69
N THR A 25 -9.42 -36.09 -0.29
CA THR A 25 -9.78 -37.33 -0.98
C THR A 25 -10.29 -37.03 -2.40
N PRO A 26 -9.75 -37.67 -3.46
CA PRO A 26 -10.27 -37.58 -4.83
C PRO A 26 -11.74 -37.98 -4.93
N THR A 27 -12.46 -37.41 -5.88
CA THR A 27 -13.83 -37.83 -6.19
C THR A 27 -13.83 -39.05 -7.11
N ASP A 28 -14.88 -39.87 -7.00
CA ASP A 28 -15.07 -41.02 -7.87
C ASP A 28 -15.47 -40.55 -9.28
N LYS A 29 -14.53 -40.68 -10.22
CA LYS A 29 -14.69 -40.29 -11.62
C LYS A 29 -15.85 -41.00 -12.32
N GLN A 30 -16.14 -42.26 -11.98
CA GLN A 30 -17.24 -42.99 -12.61
C GLN A 30 -18.58 -42.47 -12.11
N ARG A 31 -18.69 -42.22 -10.81
CA ARG A 31 -19.86 -41.58 -10.19
C ARG A 31 -20.11 -40.17 -10.75
N ASP A 32 -19.06 -39.37 -10.89
CA ASP A 32 -19.17 -38.01 -11.42
C ASP A 32 -19.50 -38.00 -12.91
N LEU A 33 -18.98 -38.92 -13.73
CA LEU A 33 -19.39 -39.01 -15.13
C LEU A 33 -20.86 -39.43 -15.30
N ALA A 34 -21.40 -40.20 -14.35
CA ALA A 34 -22.79 -40.65 -14.35
C ALA A 34 -23.80 -39.54 -14.00
N ASN A 35 -23.36 -38.40 -13.46
CA ASN A 35 -24.24 -37.31 -13.01
C ASN A 35 -24.88 -36.49 -14.17
N GLY A 36 -24.54 -36.79 -15.42
CA GLY A 36 -25.11 -36.13 -16.60
C GLY A 36 -24.63 -34.70 -16.84
N PHE A 37 -23.69 -34.17 -16.06
CA PHE A 37 -23.18 -32.79 -16.16
C PHE A 37 -22.68 -32.46 -17.59
N ALA A 38 -21.93 -33.38 -18.21
CA ALA A 38 -21.42 -33.21 -19.57
C ALA A 38 -22.53 -33.13 -20.63
N ARG A 39 -23.75 -33.61 -20.36
CA ARG A 39 -24.88 -33.56 -21.30
C ARG A 39 -25.50 -32.16 -21.36
N ASN A 40 -25.46 -31.44 -20.23
CA ASN A 40 -26.09 -30.12 -20.07
C ASN A 40 -25.20 -28.95 -20.47
N HIS A 41 -23.91 -29.20 -20.75
CA HIS A 41 -22.96 -28.17 -21.16
C HIS A 41 -22.59 -28.30 -22.64
N THR A 42 -22.26 -27.19 -23.27
CA THR A 42 -21.64 -27.14 -24.60
C THR A 42 -20.17 -27.59 -24.54
N ILE A 43 -19.59 -27.91 -25.69
CA ILE A 43 -18.15 -28.25 -25.76
C ILE A 43 -17.31 -27.05 -25.29
N LYS A 44 -17.67 -25.84 -25.74
CA LYS A 44 -16.96 -24.60 -25.39
C LYS A 44 -16.93 -24.35 -23.88
N GLU A 45 -18.06 -24.47 -23.19
CA GLU A 45 -18.13 -24.31 -21.73
C GLU A 45 -17.27 -25.35 -20.99
N LEU A 46 -17.19 -26.58 -21.52
CA LEU A 46 -16.32 -27.61 -20.95
C LEU A 46 -14.84 -27.35 -21.21
N GLU A 47 -14.48 -26.76 -22.37
CA GLU A 47 -13.11 -26.35 -22.67
C GLU A 47 -12.65 -25.17 -21.79
N GLU A 48 -13.52 -24.17 -21.59
CA GLU A 48 -13.30 -23.08 -20.64
C GLU A 48 -13.17 -23.62 -19.21
N GLY A 49 -14.04 -24.55 -18.81
CA GLY A 49 -13.96 -25.23 -17.52
C GLY A 49 -12.66 -26.03 -17.33
N LEU A 50 -12.15 -26.65 -18.39
CA LEU A 50 -10.85 -27.34 -18.37
C LEU A 50 -9.69 -26.35 -18.22
N ALA A 51 -9.70 -25.24 -18.96
CA ALA A 51 -8.68 -24.20 -18.85
C ALA A 51 -8.64 -23.61 -17.43
N HIS A 52 -9.80 -23.29 -16.84
CA HIS A 52 -9.90 -22.83 -15.45
C HIS A 52 -9.38 -23.88 -14.45
N ALA A 53 -9.73 -25.15 -14.62
CA ALA A 53 -9.23 -26.22 -13.75
C ALA A 53 -7.70 -26.35 -13.85
N GLN A 54 -7.13 -26.26 -15.06
CA GLN A 54 -5.69 -26.31 -15.28
C GLN A 54 -4.96 -25.12 -14.65
N GLN A 55 -5.53 -23.92 -14.75
CA GLN A 55 -4.99 -22.72 -14.11
C GLN A 55 -5.01 -22.85 -12.58
N SER A 56 -6.11 -23.36 -12.01
CA SER A 56 -6.23 -23.62 -10.57
C SER A 56 -5.17 -24.62 -10.11
N LEU A 57 -5.04 -25.76 -10.81
CA LEU A 57 -4.03 -26.77 -10.51
C LEU A 57 -2.60 -26.19 -10.56
N ALA A 58 -2.28 -25.39 -11.56
CA ALA A 58 -0.96 -24.76 -11.68
C ALA A 58 -0.68 -23.81 -10.49
N ALA A 59 -1.66 -23.02 -10.08
CA ALA A 59 -1.55 -22.14 -8.91
C ALA A 59 -1.37 -22.95 -7.61
N THR A 60 -2.13 -24.05 -7.45
CA THR A 60 -2.03 -24.95 -6.29
C THR A 60 -0.67 -25.64 -6.23
N LYS A 61 -0.15 -26.15 -7.36
CA LYS A 61 1.20 -26.71 -7.46
C LYS A 61 2.27 -25.69 -7.07
N LYS A 62 2.17 -24.47 -7.60
CA LYS A 62 3.10 -23.38 -7.26
C LYS A 62 3.07 -23.10 -5.76
N LYS A 63 1.89 -22.97 -5.14
CA LYS A 63 1.76 -22.74 -3.70
C LYS A 63 2.38 -23.85 -2.87
N ALA A 64 2.10 -25.11 -3.20
CA ALA A 64 2.68 -26.26 -2.51
C ALA A 64 4.21 -26.30 -2.64
N ALA A 65 4.76 -25.95 -3.82
CA ALA A 65 6.19 -25.85 -4.03
C ALA A 65 6.83 -24.72 -3.20
N ILE A 66 6.16 -23.57 -3.08
CA ILE A 66 6.60 -22.45 -2.22
C ILE A 66 6.64 -22.90 -0.75
N GLU A 67 5.57 -23.54 -0.27
CA GLU A 67 5.51 -24.05 1.10
C GLU A 67 6.58 -25.10 1.38
N ALA A 68 6.84 -26.00 0.43
CA ALA A 68 7.91 -26.98 0.53
C ALA A 68 9.30 -26.31 0.56
N TYR A 69 9.53 -25.31 -0.30
CA TYR A 69 10.77 -24.55 -0.33
C TYR A 69 11.06 -23.90 1.02
N PHE A 70 10.09 -23.23 1.64
CA PHE A 70 10.28 -22.57 2.94
C PHE A 70 10.40 -23.53 4.13
N LYS A 71 10.17 -24.84 3.95
CA LYS A 71 10.50 -25.89 4.94
C LYS A 71 11.94 -26.38 4.81
N SER A 72 12.61 -26.11 3.69
CA SER A 72 14.03 -26.46 3.51
C SER A 72 14.96 -25.54 4.31
N PRO A 73 16.18 -25.97 4.67
CA PRO A 73 17.15 -25.11 5.34
C PRO A 73 17.46 -23.81 4.56
N ALA A 74 17.56 -23.91 3.23
CA ALA A 74 17.80 -22.75 2.37
C ALA A 74 16.61 -21.77 2.38
N GLY A 75 15.39 -22.29 2.33
CA GLY A 75 14.18 -21.46 2.40
C GLY A 75 14.00 -20.81 3.76
N ILE A 76 14.28 -21.51 4.86
CA ILE A 76 14.24 -20.95 6.22
C ILE A 76 15.20 -19.76 6.35
N GLU A 77 16.45 -19.92 5.90
CA GLU A 77 17.44 -18.84 5.98
C GLU A 77 17.09 -17.67 5.05
N LEU A 78 16.61 -17.94 3.83
CA LEU A 78 16.14 -16.89 2.93
C LEU A 78 14.99 -16.09 3.56
N LYS A 79 13.98 -16.80 4.10
CA LYS A 79 12.83 -16.17 4.75
C LYS A 79 13.27 -15.28 5.90
N ARG A 80 14.09 -15.80 6.82
CA ARG A 80 14.65 -15.06 7.96
C ARG A 80 15.38 -13.79 7.51
N ARG A 81 16.21 -13.90 6.47
CA ARG A 81 16.97 -12.77 5.91
C ARG A 81 16.05 -11.70 5.30
N LEU A 82 15.04 -12.11 4.53
CA LEU A 82 14.10 -11.18 3.90
C LEU A 82 13.19 -10.51 4.93
N GLU A 83 12.67 -11.26 5.90
CA GLU A 83 11.87 -10.71 7.01
C GLU A 83 12.67 -9.69 7.81
N LYS A 84 13.94 -9.99 8.14
CA LYS A 84 14.83 -9.02 8.80
C LYS A 84 14.99 -7.74 7.98
N LYS A 85 15.22 -7.84 6.66
CA LYS A 85 15.35 -6.65 5.79
C LYS A 85 14.08 -5.82 5.76
N ILE A 86 12.91 -6.46 5.75
CA ILE A 86 11.62 -5.77 5.82
C ILE A 86 11.48 -5.01 7.14
N ASP A 87 11.85 -5.64 8.26
CA ASP A 87 11.77 -5.01 9.58
C ASP A 87 12.77 -3.86 9.73
N ASP A 88 13.99 -4.04 9.23
CA ASP A 88 15.01 -2.98 9.17
C ASP A 88 14.50 -1.79 8.32
N ALA A 89 13.90 -2.05 7.16
CA ALA A 89 13.31 -1.04 6.28
C ALA A 89 12.14 -0.28 6.95
N LYS A 90 11.25 -0.97 7.67
CA LYS A 90 10.20 -0.33 8.48
C LYS A 90 10.78 0.52 9.61
N GLY A 91 11.85 0.05 10.25
CA GLY A 91 12.57 0.81 11.26
C GLY A 91 13.14 2.12 10.71
N MET A 92 13.70 2.08 9.49
CA MET A 92 14.18 3.27 8.79
C MET A 92 13.06 4.25 8.46
N LEU A 93 11.90 3.77 7.99
CA LEU A 93 10.72 4.61 7.75
C LEU A 93 10.25 5.31 9.03
N LEU A 94 10.12 4.58 10.14
CA LEU A 94 9.69 5.15 11.42
C LEU A 94 10.69 6.19 11.95
N LYS A 95 12.00 5.90 11.82
CA LYS A 95 13.04 6.84 12.21
C LYS A 95 12.97 8.12 11.37
N ALA A 96 12.89 7.99 10.05
CA ALA A 96 12.78 9.14 9.16
C ALA A 96 11.52 9.98 9.43
N GLN A 97 10.39 9.34 9.77
CA GLN A 97 9.17 10.05 10.16
C GLN A 97 9.38 10.85 11.46
N THR A 98 10.05 10.26 12.44
CA THR A 98 10.33 10.91 13.72
C THR A 98 11.29 12.09 13.55
N ASP A 99 12.41 11.88 12.87
CA ASP A 99 13.42 12.91 12.60
C ASP A 99 12.80 14.07 11.80
N THR A 100 12.08 13.76 10.73
CA THR A 100 11.42 14.79 9.90
C THR A 100 10.31 15.53 10.67
N ALA A 101 9.57 14.87 11.55
CA ALA A 101 8.55 15.52 12.36
C ALA A 101 9.17 16.56 13.32
N ILE A 102 10.35 16.27 13.89
CA ILE A 102 11.10 17.22 14.71
C ILE A 102 11.55 18.40 13.87
N ASP A 103 12.17 18.14 12.70
CA ASP A 103 12.62 19.21 11.82
C ASP A 103 11.45 20.11 11.36
N LEU A 104 10.30 19.51 11.02
CA LEU A 104 9.10 20.23 10.63
C LEU A 104 8.50 21.04 11.78
N ARG A 105 8.57 20.54 13.02
CA ARG A 105 8.17 21.30 14.21
C ARG A 105 9.07 22.52 14.40
N ASP A 106 10.39 22.36 14.27
CA ASP A 106 11.34 23.46 14.42
C ASP A 106 11.19 24.49 13.29
N PHE A 107 10.96 24.03 12.06
CA PHE A 107 10.57 24.87 10.92
C PHE A 107 9.30 25.68 11.23
N THR A 108 8.25 25.01 11.71
CA THR A 108 6.94 25.61 12.00
C THR A 108 7.06 26.68 13.08
N MET A 109 7.75 26.37 14.18
CA MET A 109 7.98 27.30 15.29
C MET A 109 8.79 28.52 14.85
N ARG A 110 9.83 28.32 14.04
CA ARG A 110 10.74 29.37 13.58
C ARG A 110 10.08 30.35 12.61
N HIS A 111 9.28 29.84 11.67
CA HIS A 111 8.72 30.66 10.58
C HIS A 111 7.29 31.11 10.86
N LEU A 112 6.47 30.27 11.48
CA LEU A 112 5.03 30.53 11.65
C LEU A 112 4.69 30.95 13.09
N GLY A 113 5.48 30.50 14.06
CA GLY A 113 5.33 30.83 15.48
C GLY A 113 4.56 29.78 16.28
N HIS A 114 4.53 29.95 17.60
CA HIS A 114 4.09 28.95 18.58
C HIS A 114 2.61 28.53 18.51
N ARG A 115 1.79 29.30 17.79
CA ARG A 115 0.37 29.00 17.58
C ARG A 115 0.13 28.00 16.46
N TRP A 116 1.13 27.75 15.62
CA TRP A 116 1.05 26.76 14.54
C TRP A 116 1.54 25.41 15.02
N ILE A 117 0.75 24.37 14.78
CA ILE A 117 1.08 23.00 15.14
C ILE A 117 0.88 22.07 13.96
N ILE A 118 1.65 21.00 13.90
CA ILE A 118 1.45 19.91 12.94
C ILE A 118 0.50 18.91 13.59
N ARG A 119 -0.70 18.75 13.02
CA ARG A 119 -1.68 17.77 13.49
C ARG A 119 -1.43 16.38 12.90
N ASN A 120 -1.22 16.34 11.58
CA ASN A 120 -1.01 15.10 10.82
C ASN A 120 0.23 15.24 9.94
N PHE A 121 1.02 14.18 9.84
CA PHE A 121 2.19 14.10 8.96
C PHE A 121 2.37 12.66 8.46
N ASN A 122 2.32 12.48 7.15
CA ASN A 122 2.46 11.18 6.47
C ASN A 122 3.30 11.33 5.18
N GLN A 123 3.39 10.28 4.37
CA GLN A 123 4.24 10.24 3.17
C GLN A 123 3.91 11.30 2.10
N SER A 124 2.66 11.75 1.99
CA SER A 124 2.20 12.60 0.89
C SER A 124 1.34 13.80 1.31
N SER A 125 1.10 13.96 2.62
CA SER A 125 0.38 15.11 3.15
C SER A 125 0.77 15.44 4.58
N LEU A 126 0.52 16.69 4.96
CA LEU A 126 0.54 17.16 6.33
C LEU A 126 -0.55 18.20 6.55
N THR A 127 -0.95 18.37 7.81
CA THR A 127 -1.88 19.44 8.19
C THR A 127 -1.26 20.32 9.26
N LEU A 128 -1.24 21.62 9.00
CA LEU A 128 -0.91 22.65 9.97
C LEU A 128 -2.22 23.20 10.54
N ASP A 129 -2.43 23.09 11.85
CA ASP A 129 -3.53 23.75 12.53
C ASP A 129 -3.01 25.05 13.18
N PHE A 130 -3.85 26.08 13.17
CA PHE A 130 -3.62 27.30 13.93
C PHE A 130 -4.44 27.29 15.22
N ASN A 131 -3.75 27.42 16.35
CA ASN A 131 -4.37 27.36 17.67
C ASN A 131 -4.80 28.74 18.18
N GLY A 132 -5.94 28.76 18.87
CA GLY A 132 -6.42 29.85 19.70
C GLY A 132 -5.47 30.17 20.86
N ASN A 133 -5.70 31.31 21.51
CA ASN A 133 -4.98 31.65 22.74
C ASN A 133 -5.23 30.63 23.88
N ASP A 134 -6.30 29.86 23.79
CA ASP A 134 -6.62 28.75 24.69
C ASP A 134 -5.86 27.44 24.36
N GLY A 135 -4.99 27.47 23.34
CA GLY A 135 -4.20 26.33 22.89
C GLY A 135 -4.97 25.31 22.06
N LYS A 136 -6.22 25.58 21.67
CA LYS A 136 -7.05 24.66 20.88
C LYS A 136 -7.08 25.05 19.40
N PRO A 137 -7.17 24.08 18.47
CA PRO A 137 -7.32 24.38 17.05
C PRO A 137 -8.56 25.24 16.78
N ILE A 138 -8.39 26.31 15.99
CA ILE A 138 -9.51 27.14 15.54
C ILE A 138 -10.10 26.50 14.28
N PHE A 139 -11.39 26.18 14.31
CA PHE A 139 -12.09 25.62 13.16
C PHE A 139 -11.97 26.53 11.93
N GLY A 140 -11.55 25.95 10.79
CA GLY A 140 -11.38 26.67 9.54
C GLY A 140 -10.11 27.52 9.46
N MET A 141 -9.17 27.34 10.39
CA MET A 141 -7.81 27.92 10.33
C MET A 141 -6.78 26.79 10.30
N ASP A 142 -6.82 26.02 9.23
CA ASP A 142 -5.90 24.94 8.96
C ASP A 142 -5.39 25.01 7.51
N ILE A 143 -4.20 24.46 7.30
CA ILE A 143 -3.57 24.33 6.00
C ILE A 143 -3.30 22.86 5.76
N HIS A 144 -3.90 22.34 4.68
CA HIS A 144 -3.59 21.04 4.13
C HIS A 144 -2.52 21.19 3.07
N VAL A 145 -1.36 20.57 3.28
CA VAL A 145 -0.26 20.54 2.33
C VAL A 145 -0.20 19.16 1.71
N TYR A 146 -0.19 19.09 0.39
CA TYR A 146 0.00 17.87 -0.38
C TYR A 146 1.33 17.94 -1.13
N TYR A 147 2.04 16.82 -1.13
CA TYR A 147 3.37 16.69 -1.71
C TYR A 147 3.66 15.23 -2.08
N GLY A 148 4.70 15.03 -2.88
CA GLY A 148 5.16 13.69 -3.22
C GLY A 148 4.50 13.10 -4.45
N THR A 149 4.70 11.80 -4.65
CA THR A 149 4.50 11.10 -5.93
C THR A 149 3.09 10.57 -6.17
N ASP A 150 2.20 10.66 -5.18
CA ASP A 150 0.78 10.29 -5.35
C ASP A 150 -0.01 11.39 -6.08
N LEU A 151 0.64 12.52 -6.37
CA LEU A 151 0.13 13.59 -7.23
C LEU A 151 0.52 13.30 -8.69
N CYS A 152 -0.33 13.71 -9.65
CA CYS A 152 -0.08 13.52 -11.09
C CYS A 152 1.24 14.16 -11.54
N ASP A 153 1.74 15.15 -10.80
CA ASP A 153 3.06 15.74 -10.97
C ASP A 153 3.91 15.52 -9.68
N PRO A 154 5.03 14.77 -9.74
CA PRO A 154 5.95 14.58 -8.62
C PRO A 154 6.57 15.88 -8.09
N ASP A 155 6.50 16.95 -8.89
CA ASP A 155 6.95 18.28 -8.51
C ASP A 155 5.86 19.16 -7.88
N GLU A 156 4.62 18.68 -7.89
CA GLU A 156 3.45 19.34 -7.33
C GLU A 156 3.63 19.54 -5.82
N PHE A 157 3.29 20.75 -5.39
CA PHE A 157 3.27 21.16 -4.01
C PHE A 157 2.08 22.09 -3.87
N SER A 158 1.00 21.58 -3.29
CA SER A 158 -0.25 22.32 -3.19
C SER A 158 -0.62 22.54 -1.73
N MET A 159 -1.17 23.72 -1.47
CA MET A 159 -1.65 24.12 -0.15
C MET A 159 -3.10 24.53 -0.28
N ASN A 160 -3.98 23.79 0.39
CA ASN A 160 -5.37 24.16 0.58
C ASN A 160 -5.51 24.82 1.96
N TYR A 161 -6.11 26.00 2.00
CA TYR A 161 -6.37 26.72 3.24
C TYR A 161 -7.84 27.14 3.30
N SER A 162 -8.41 27.08 4.50
CA SER A 162 -9.74 27.63 4.75
C SER A 162 -9.60 29.09 5.19
N SER A 163 -10.42 29.99 4.63
CA SER A 163 -10.33 31.40 4.97
C SER A 163 -11.62 32.03 5.43
N GLY A 164 -12.75 31.30 5.53
CA GLY A 164 -14.08 31.68 6.09
C GLY A 164 -14.57 33.14 5.93
N CYS A 165 -15.61 33.53 6.68
CA CYS A 165 -16.03 34.93 6.88
C CYS A 165 -15.78 35.35 8.34
N PHE A 166 -15.47 36.62 8.61
CA PHE A 166 -15.22 37.09 9.98
C PHE A 166 -15.50 38.57 10.21
N ASP A 167 -15.69 38.93 11.48
CA ASP A 167 -15.83 40.30 11.96
C ASP A 167 -14.45 40.96 12.11
N MET A 168 -14.27 42.14 11.53
CA MET A 168 -13.05 42.96 11.68
C MET A 168 -12.84 43.48 13.12
N LYS A 169 -13.69 43.14 14.09
CA LYS A 169 -13.46 43.48 15.51
C LYS A 169 -12.76 42.38 16.30
N THR A 170 -12.60 41.17 15.75
CA THR A 170 -11.91 40.02 16.39
C THR A 170 -10.50 39.76 15.81
N ILE A 171 -9.84 40.84 15.34
CA ILE A 171 -8.67 40.84 14.45
C ILE A 171 -7.45 40.01 14.90
N SER A 172 -7.19 39.83 16.20
CA SER A 172 -5.86 39.39 16.66
C SER A 172 -5.46 37.99 16.15
N GLU A 173 -6.33 36.99 16.32
CA GLU A 173 -6.00 35.61 15.94
C GLU A 173 -5.95 35.42 14.42
N ARG A 174 -6.79 36.16 13.69
CA ARG A 174 -6.82 36.08 12.22
C ARG A 174 -5.63 36.78 11.58
N HIS A 175 -5.17 37.87 12.19
CA HIS A 175 -3.95 38.54 11.75
C HIS A 175 -2.75 37.59 11.83
N ASP A 176 -2.61 36.87 12.95
CA ASP A 176 -1.54 35.89 13.14
C ASP A 176 -1.65 34.71 12.15
N TYR A 177 -2.87 34.21 11.93
CA TYR A 177 -3.15 33.18 10.92
C TYR A 177 -2.78 33.64 9.50
N LEU A 178 -3.24 34.82 9.08
CA LEU A 178 -2.93 35.37 7.76
C LEU A 178 -1.44 35.69 7.61
N SER A 179 -0.78 36.13 8.68
CA SER A 179 0.67 36.37 8.68
C SER A 179 1.47 35.08 8.50
N GLY A 180 1.02 33.97 9.10
CA GLY A 180 1.60 32.64 8.88
C GLY A 180 1.41 32.18 7.43
N LEU A 181 0.21 32.34 6.87
CA LEU A 181 -0.08 32.06 5.45
C LEU A 181 0.83 32.88 4.52
N CYS A 182 0.95 34.19 4.74
CA CYS A 182 1.85 35.06 3.99
C CYS A 182 3.33 34.69 4.17
N THR A 183 3.70 34.05 5.27
CA THR A 183 5.08 33.59 5.47
C THR A 183 5.35 32.32 4.66
N LEU A 184 4.38 31.40 4.56
CA LEU A 184 4.47 30.21 3.71
C LEU A 184 4.49 30.51 2.21
N THR A 185 4.16 31.73 1.79
CA THR A 185 4.29 32.16 0.37
C THR A 185 5.62 32.84 0.07
N LYS A 186 6.48 33.10 1.06
CA LYS A 186 7.83 33.64 0.84
C LYS A 186 8.71 32.59 0.16
N GLN A 187 9.44 33.01 -0.87
CA GLN A 187 10.18 32.11 -1.75
C GLN A 187 11.20 31.23 -1.02
N ASP A 188 11.96 31.80 -0.08
CA ASP A 188 12.95 31.10 0.73
C ASP A 188 12.29 30.08 1.67
N VAL A 189 11.22 30.50 2.35
CA VAL A 189 10.46 29.66 3.29
C VAL A 189 9.80 28.47 2.58
N VAL A 190 9.09 28.72 1.48
CA VAL A 190 8.43 27.65 0.72
C VAL A 190 9.43 26.70 0.07
N THR A 191 10.59 27.20 -0.34
CA THR A 191 11.66 26.36 -0.91
C THR A 191 12.25 25.44 0.14
N GLU A 192 12.54 25.94 1.34
CA GLU A 192 13.00 25.14 2.48
C GLU A 192 11.95 24.06 2.83
N PHE A 193 10.69 24.46 2.99
CA PHE A 193 9.60 23.56 3.36
C PHE A 193 9.38 22.45 2.33
N LYS A 194 9.30 22.84 1.04
CA LYS A 194 9.16 21.91 -0.08
C LYS A 194 10.32 20.93 -0.16
N LYS A 195 11.55 21.38 0.10
CA LYS A 195 12.74 20.52 0.11
C LYS A 195 12.66 19.44 1.19
N MET A 196 12.26 19.80 2.40
CA MET A 196 12.10 18.84 3.52
C MET A 196 11.06 17.77 3.18
N LEU A 197 9.88 18.20 2.74
CA LEU A 197 8.76 17.30 2.47
C LEU A 197 8.98 16.40 1.26
N LYS A 198 9.60 16.92 0.19
CA LYS A 198 9.97 16.11 -0.97
C LYS A 198 11.06 15.09 -0.64
N ALA A 199 12.07 15.47 0.15
CA ALA A 199 13.12 14.54 0.56
C ALA A 199 12.54 13.37 1.35
N TYR A 200 11.66 13.67 2.32
CA TYR A 200 10.96 12.66 3.10
C TYR A 200 10.07 11.76 2.24
N SER A 201 9.24 12.35 1.36
CA SER A 201 8.35 11.58 0.50
C SER A 201 9.11 10.64 -0.44
N ARG A 202 10.21 11.12 -1.05
CA ARG A 202 11.09 10.29 -1.88
C ARG A 202 11.68 9.12 -1.09
N PHE A 203 12.19 9.39 0.11
CA PHE A 203 12.71 8.36 1.00
C PHE A 203 11.65 7.29 1.31
N CYS A 204 10.42 7.71 1.64
CA CYS A 204 9.32 6.78 1.88
C CYS A 204 9.01 5.90 0.66
N ASN A 205 8.96 6.49 -0.54
CA ASN A 205 8.71 5.74 -1.77
C ASN A 205 9.77 4.68 -2.06
N GLU A 206 11.05 5.02 -1.90
CA GLU A 206 12.17 4.10 -2.10
C GLU A 206 12.05 2.90 -1.17
N TYR A 207 11.78 3.13 0.11
CA TYR A 207 11.64 2.06 1.12
C TYR A 207 10.35 1.26 0.96
N HIS A 208 9.23 1.87 0.60
CA HIS A 208 8.01 1.13 0.27
C HIS A 208 8.21 0.22 -0.95
N THR A 209 8.88 0.73 -1.99
CA THR A 209 9.24 -0.07 -3.17
C THR A 209 10.18 -1.22 -2.80
N GLU A 210 11.16 -0.99 -1.93
CA GLU A 210 12.05 -2.04 -1.44
C GLU A 210 11.26 -3.11 -0.66
N ILE A 211 10.40 -2.70 0.28
CA ILE A 211 9.56 -3.62 1.06
C ILE A 211 8.67 -4.47 0.15
N ASP A 212 8.05 -3.88 -0.87
CA ASP A 212 7.20 -4.60 -1.80
C ASP A 212 8.01 -5.57 -2.67
N ASN A 213 9.22 -5.19 -3.09
CA ASN A 213 10.15 -6.09 -3.77
C ASN A 213 10.57 -7.28 -2.88
N LEU A 214 10.81 -7.05 -1.58
CA LEU A 214 11.15 -8.09 -0.61
C LEU A 214 9.95 -9.02 -0.34
N ARG A 215 8.74 -8.46 -0.24
CA ARG A 215 7.48 -9.23 -0.14
C ARG A 215 7.24 -10.08 -1.38
N ASN A 216 7.51 -9.54 -2.57
CA ASN A 216 7.41 -10.28 -3.82
C ASN A 216 8.38 -11.46 -3.87
N GLN A 217 9.60 -11.30 -3.35
CA GLN A 217 10.56 -12.41 -3.20
C GLN A 217 10.09 -13.47 -2.20
N LEU A 218 9.42 -13.08 -1.12
CA LEU A 218 8.80 -14.03 -0.18
C LEU A 218 7.61 -14.78 -0.81
N GLN A 219 6.82 -14.12 -1.66
CA GLN A 219 5.70 -14.75 -2.38
C GLN A 219 6.16 -15.60 -3.56
N ASN A 220 7.32 -15.30 -4.14
CA ASN A 220 7.86 -15.97 -5.31
C ASN A 220 9.36 -16.28 -5.10
N PRO A 221 9.69 -17.20 -4.17
CA PRO A 221 11.09 -17.62 -3.99
C PRO A 221 11.62 -18.27 -5.27
N PRO A 222 12.96 -18.37 -5.43
CA PRO A 222 13.59 -19.07 -6.55
C PRO A 222 13.40 -20.58 -6.38
N ILE A 223 12.20 -21.03 -6.71
CA ILE A 223 11.87 -22.45 -6.85
C ILE A 223 12.42 -22.86 -8.19
N ASN A 224 13.69 -23.27 -8.24
CA ASN A 224 14.15 -24.03 -9.38
C ASN A 224 13.29 -25.29 -9.45
N GLY A 225 12.60 -25.48 -10.59
CA GLY A 225 11.77 -26.65 -10.86
C GLY A 225 12.57 -27.95 -10.83
#